data_AF-A0AAU2ED06-F1
#
_entry.id   AF-A0AAU2ED06-F1
#
_cell.length_a   1.000
_cell.length_b   1.000
_cell.length_c   1.000
_cell.angle_alpha   90.00
_cell.angle_beta   90.00
_cell.angle_gamma   90.00
#
_symmetry.space_group_name_H-M   'P 1'
#
loop_
_entity.id
_entity.type
_entity.pdbx_description
1 polymer ?
#
loop_
_entity_poly.entity_id
_entity_poly.type
_entity_poly.pdbx_seq_one_letter_code
_entity_poly.pdbx_strand_id
1 'polypeptide(L)'
;MPHVNDRARLNQCQDLLNVPQHVLRAATVNGRIELDTTDAGQEAFQALLFDLLFSPSHSHPWDHRGGRSFRGLTGYVEWMLPAPLQLTIQASVAPRVANYLLPKTVTYADGSHGHFGVPGLRVERVTARAVHLLHLPTQGRLELREFHRGTERLMRSRLRWETGSGETPENLAFWNKAGVTPAEESAAPHWAPTPCTPLRSALLVRASIWWNHWPYTAEIVPARRSNTSGCLKWRQGPSCVEVEGRLVDSDIRITGVANVSSADRPDVSVLTLGSAAVELARCSS
;
A
#
# COMPACT_ATOMS: atom_id res chain seq x y z
N MET A 1 10.01 15.75 -30.89
CA MET A 1 10.92 14.71 -30.35
C MET A 1 10.95 14.89 -28.85
N PRO A 2 10.59 13.87 -28.03
CA PRO A 2 10.83 13.96 -26.59
C PRO A 2 12.35 14.08 -26.38
N HIS A 3 12.80 15.06 -25.59
CA HIS A 3 14.22 15.34 -25.41
C HIS A 3 14.89 14.16 -24.68
N VAL A 4 16.19 13.93 -24.92
CA VAL A 4 16.98 12.82 -24.35
C VAL A 4 16.81 12.69 -22.82
N ASN A 5 16.62 13.81 -22.13
CA ASN A 5 16.38 13.87 -20.68
C ASN A 5 15.06 13.22 -20.26
N ASP A 6 13.99 13.32 -21.06
CA ASP A 6 12.70 12.70 -20.75
C ASP A 6 12.79 11.18 -20.84
N ARG A 7 13.59 10.67 -21.77
CA ARG A 7 13.84 9.23 -21.92
C ARG A 7 14.67 8.68 -20.77
N ALA A 8 15.72 9.39 -20.35
CA ALA A 8 16.55 8.99 -19.22
C ALA A 8 15.73 8.93 -17.92
N ARG A 9 14.90 9.95 -17.65
CA ARG A 9 13.97 9.98 -16.52
C ARG A 9 12.99 8.81 -16.54
N LEU A 10 12.34 8.57 -17.68
CA LEU A 10 11.38 7.46 -17.80
C LEU A 10 12.03 6.09 -17.57
N ASN A 11 13.26 5.90 -18.07
CA ASN A 11 14.02 4.68 -17.80
C ASN A 11 14.34 4.54 -16.30
N GLN A 12 14.82 5.62 -15.66
CA GLN A 12 15.08 5.60 -14.22
C GLN A 12 13.82 5.27 -13.41
N CYS A 13 12.68 5.89 -13.72
CA CYS A 13 11.42 5.57 -13.05
C CYS A 13 10.97 4.13 -13.28
N GLN A 14 11.16 3.58 -14.49
CA GLN A 14 10.88 2.17 -14.76
C GLN A 14 11.74 1.25 -13.90
N ASP A 15 13.05 1.50 -13.83
CA ASP A 15 13.99 0.67 -13.08
C ASP A 15 13.71 0.71 -11.57
N LEU A 16 13.32 1.88 -11.04
CA LEU A 16 13.07 2.07 -9.62
C LEU A 16 11.66 1.65 -9.17
N LEU A 17 10.64 1.86 -10.00
CA LEU A 17 9.24 1.55 -9.67
C LEU A 17 8.77 0.19 -10.19
N ASN A 18 9.54 -0.44 -11.09
CA ASN A 18 9.13 -1.65 -11.83
C ASN A 18 7.81 -1.47 -12.61
N VAL A 19 7.47 -0.23 -12.97
CA VAL A 19 6.24 0.09 -13.71
C VAL A 19 6.55 0.09 -15.22
N PRO A 20 5.73 -0.57 -16.07
CA PRO A 20 5.96 -0.58 -17.52
C PRO A 20 5.98 0.84 -18.12
N GLN A 21 6.89 1.10 -19.08
CA GLN A 21 7.06 2.42 -19.68
C GLN A 21 5.77 3.03 -20.23
N HIS A 22 4.91 2.22 -20.86
CA HIS A 22 3.66 2.72 -21.43
C HIS A 22 2.69 3.22 -20.36
N VAL A 23 2.75 2.67 -19.14
CA VAL A 23 1.96 3.14 -17.98
C VAL A 23 2.56 4.43 -17.45
N LEU A 24 3.89 4.50 -17.26
CA LEU A 24 4.59 5.71 -16.81
C LEU A 24 4.34 6.90 -17.75
N ARG A 25 4.38 6.67 -19.06
CA ARG A 25 4.08 7.70 -20.07
C ARG A 25 2.64 8.22 -19.95
N ALA A 26 1.67 7.33 -19.71
CA ALA A 26 0.28 7.70 -19.55
C ALA A 26 0.02 8.48 -18.25
N ALA A 27 0.85 8.27 -17.22
CA ALA A 27 0.78 8.97 -15.95
C ALA A 27 1.62 10.27 -15.91
N THR A 28 2.37 10.57 -16.98
CA THR A 28 3.21 11.76 -17.02
C THR A 28 2.36 13.00 -17.29
N VAL A 29 2.39 13.96 -16.36
CA VAL A 29 1.75 15.28 -16.48
C VAL A 29 2.85 16.33 -16.51
N ASN A 30 2.83 17.22 -17.51
CA ASN A 30 3.83 18.29 -17.68
C ASN A 30 5.29 17.79 -17.63
N GLY A 31 5.56 16.58 -18.15
CA GLY A 31 6.91 15.99 -18.19
C GLY A 31 7.40 15.41 -16.86
N ARG A 32 6.51 15.24 -15.86
CA ARG A 32 6.81 14.61 -14.57
C ARG A 32 5.75 13.58 -14.20
N ILE A 33 6.16 12.59 -13.42
CA ILE A 33 5.26 11.63 -12.79
C ILE A 33 5.04 12.14 -11.36
N GLU A 34 3.79 12.49 -11.05
CA GLU A 34 3.42 12.93 -9.70
C GLU A 34 3.13 11.68 -8.86
N LEU A 35 4.01 11.39 -7.90
CA LEU A 35 3.90 10.22 -7.04
C LEU A 35 3.21 10.52 -5.70
N ASP A 36 3.36 11.74 -5.21
CA ASP A 36 2.78 12.16 -3.92
C ASP A 36 1.39 12.75 -4.19
N THR A 37 0.37 12.21 -3.54
CA THR A 37 -0.99 12.76 -3.65
C THR A 37 -1.14 14.00 -2.79
N THR A 38 -1.88 15.00 -3.28
CA THR A 38 -2.27 16.18 -2.48
C THR A 38 -3.65 16.03 -1.85
N ASP A 39 -4.37 14.93 -2.15
CA ASP A 39 -5.68 14.66 -1.57
C ASP A 39 -5.53 13.99 -0.20
N ALA A 40 -5.98 14.67 0.86
CA ALA A 40 -5.81 14.21 2.24
C ALA A 40 -6.50 12.85 2.50
N GLY A 41 -7.60 12.57 1.80
CA GLY A 41 -8.34 11.32 1.94
C GLY A 41 -7.62 10.13 1.32
N GLN A 42 -7.06 10.34 0.13
CA GLN A 42 -6.20 9.38 -0.56
C GLN A 42 -4.89 9.18 0.20
N GLU A 43 -4.29 10.25 0.75
CA GLU A 43 -3.08 10.18 1.57
C GLU A 43 -3.31 9.32 2.83
N ALA A 44 -4.40 9.57 3.57
CA ALA A 44 -4.76 8.76 4.73
C ALA A 44 -5.00 7.29 4.37
N PHE A 45 -5.63 7.02 3.23
CA PHE A 45 -5.84 5.65 2.77
C PHE A 45 -4.55 4.95 2.37
N GLN A 46 -3.64 5.64 1.67
CA GLN A 46 -2.32 5.11 1.32
C GLN A 46 -1.48 4.85 2.57
N ALA A 47 -1.52 5.74 3.58
CA ALA A 47 -0.85 5.49 4.85
C ALA A 47 -1.41 4.25 5.58
N LEU A 48 -2.73 4.04 5.55
CA LEU A 48 -3.34 2.83 6.09
C LEU A 48 -2.86 1.57 5.35
N LEU A 49 -2.84 1.60 4.02
CA LEU A 49 -2.32 0.50 3.20
C LEU A 49 -0.84 0.24 3.46
N PHE A 50 -0.03 1.29 3.71
CA PHE A 50 1.36 1.14 4.14
C PHE A 50 1.45 0.33 5.44
N ASP A 51 0.71 0.75 6.47
CA ASP A 51 0.73 0.07 7.77
C ASP A 51 0.32 -1.40 7.63
N LEU A 52 -0.69 -1.70 6.80
CA LEU A 52 -1.16 -3.07 6.57
C LEU A 52 -0.12 -3.94 5.85
N LEU A 53 0.46 -3.42 4.75
CA LEU A 53 1.32 -4.21 3.85
C LEU A 53 2.76 -4.35 4.38
N PHE A 54 3.21 -3.43 5.23
CA PHE A 54 4.50 -3.50 5.90
C PHE A 54 4.39 -4.04 7.34
N SER A 55 3.20 -4.32 7.88
CA SER A 55 3.10 -5.00 9.18
C SER A 55 3.72 -6.41 9.12
N PRO A 56 4.45 -6.83 10.17
CA PRO A 56 4.80 -8.24 10.33
C PRO A 56 3.56 -9.14 10.25
N SER A 57 3.73 -10.38 9.77
CA SER A 57 2.60 -11.29 9.57
C SER A 57 1.79 -11.46 10.85
N HIS A 58 0.46 -11.31 10.75
CA HIS A 58 -0.48 -11.47 11.86
C HIS A 58 -0.31 -10.48 13.02
N SER A 59 0.48 -9.42 12.84
CA SER A 59 0.64 -8.37 13.86
C SER A 59 -0.40 -7.26 13.77
N HIS A 60 -0.96 -7.01 12.57
CA HIS A 60 -2.02 -6.04 12.40
C HIS A 60 -3.34 -6.59 12.97
N PRO A 61 -4.15 -5.80 13.71
CA PRO A 61 -5.41 -6.24 14.31
C PRO A 61 -6.47 -6.81 13.34
N TRP A 62 -6.26 -6.63 12.03
CA TRP A 62 -7.18 -7.10 10.98
C TRP A 62 -6.59 -8.26 10.16
N ASP A 63 -5.43 -8.79 10.58
CA ASP A 63 -4.63 -9.79 9.89
C ASP A 63 -4.71 -11.18 10.55
N HIS A 64 -5.83 -11.51 11.18
CA HIS A 64 -5.98 -12.72 12.00
C HIS A 64 -6.74 -13.86 11.30
N ARG A 65 -7.04 -13.73 10.00
CA ARG A 65 -7.76 -14.78 9.28
C ARG A 65 -6.82 -15.95 8.99
N GLY A 66 -7.11 -17.11 9.56
CA GLY A 66 -6.28 -18.32 9.42
C GLY A 66 -5.88 -18.63 7.97
N GLY A 67 -4.58 -18.89 7.77
CA GLY A 67 -4.01 -19.28 6.48
C GLY A 67 -3.67 -18.15 5.51
N ARG A 68 -3.84 -16.87 5.90
CA ARG A 68 -3.59 -15.70 5.04
C ARG A 68 -3.06 -14.52 5.87
N SER A 69 -2.15 -13.72 5.30
CA SER A 69 -1.63 -12.49 5.91
C SER A 69 -1.54 -11.36 4.88
N PHE A 70 -1.76 -10.10 5.28
CA PHE A 70 -1.51 -8.91 4.45
C PHE A 70 -0.09 -8.90 3.89
N ARG A 71 0.90 -9.36 4.66
CA ARG A 71 2.27 -9.51 4.16
C ARG A 71 2.34 -10.44 2.93
N GLY A 72 1.48 -11.46 2.87
CA GLY A 72 1.39 -12.35 1.72
C GLY A 72 0.88 -11.65 0.44
N LEU A 73 0.25 -10.48 0.56
CA LEU A 73 -0.19 -9.70 -0.61
C LEU A 73 0.97 -9.18 -1.45
N THR A 74 2.15 -8.96 -0.86
CA THR A 74 3.31 -8.47 -1.61
C THR A 74 3.71 -9.43 -2.73
N GLY A 75 3.47 -10.74 -2.56
CA GLY A 75 3.71 -11.74 -3.61
C GLY A 75 2.73 -11.71 -4.78
N TYR A 76 1.63 -10.97 -4.66
CA TYR A 76 0.69 -10.74 -5.77
C TYR A 76 0.93 -9.41 -6.48
N VAL A 77 1.61 -8.46 -5.84
CA VAL A 77 1.84 -7.11 -6.39
C VAL A 77 2.94 -7.16 -7.45
N GLU A 78 2.62 -6.70 -8.65
CA GLU A 78 3.58 -6.57 -9.74
C GLU A 78 4.19 -5.17 -9.79
N TRP A 79 3.34 -4.15 -9.69
CA TRP A 79 3.72 -2.76 -9.58
C TRP A 79 2.59 -1.92 -8.98
N MET A 80 2.94 -0.72 -8.53
CA MET A 80 2.01 0.25 -7.98
C MET A 80 2.30 1.62 -8.59
N LEU A 81 1.26 2.37 -8.92
CA LEU A 81 1.38 3.73 -9.39
C LEU A 81 0.17 4.56 -8.95
N PRO A 82 0.37 5.76 -8.39
CA PRO A 82 -0.73 6.68 -8.16
C PRO A 82 -1.28 7.21 -9.49
N ALA A 83 -2.59 7.41 -9.52
CA ALA A 83 -3.33 8.13 -10.54
C ALA A 83 -4.03 9.33 -9.88
N PRO A 84 -4.49 10.35 -10.64
CA PRO A 84 -4.97 11.60 -10.06
C PRO A 84 -6.03 11.48 -8.95
N LEU A 85 -6.84 10.42 -8.96
CA LEU A 85 -7.97 10.23 -8.02
C LEU A 85 -7.96 8.87 -7.30
N GLN A 86 -6.91 8.07 -7.47
CA GLN A 86 -6.85 6.71 -6.93
C GLN A 86 -5.42 6.18 -6.91
N LEU A 87 -5.15 5.19 -6.07
CA LEU A 87 -3.97 4.33 -6.20
C LEU A 87 -4.27 3.18 -7.16
N THR A 88 -3.39 2.88 -8.11
CA THR A 88 -3.50 1.66 -8.92
C THR A 88 -2.43 0.66 -8.50
N ILE A 89 -2.85 -0.57 -8.21
CA ILE A 89 -1.98 -1.72 -7.97
C ILE A 89 -2.27 -2.73 -9.07
N GLN A 90 -1.26 -3.05 -9.89
CA GLN A 90 -1.35 -4.23 -10.74
C GLN A 90 -0.97 -5.46 -9.92
N ALA A 91 -1.84 -6.45 -9.94
CA ALA A 91 -1.65 -7.71 -9.25
C ALA A 91 -1.89 -8.89 -10.19
N SER A 92 -1.21 -10.00 -9.89
CA SER A 92 -1.38 -11.25 -10.64
C SER A 92 -2.79 -11.82 -10.52
N VAL A 93 -3.47 -11.60 -9.38
CA VAL A 93 -4.85 -12.03 -9.11
C VAL A 93 -5.63 -10.96 -8.31
N ALA A 94 -6.20 -9.96 -8.99
CA ALA A 94 -6.87 -8.83 -8.34
C ALA A 94 -8.07 -9.22 -7.44
N PRO A 95 -8.96 -10.15 -7.84
CA PRO A 95 -10.05 -10.62 -6.97
C PRO A 95 -9.56 -11.22 -5.65
N ARG A 96 -8.40 -11.89 -5.66
CA ARG A 96 -7.81 -12.46 -4.46
C ARG A 96 -7.25 -11.36 -3.57
N VAL A 97 -6.51 -10.39 -4.13
CA VAL A 97 -6.04 -9.23 -3.37
C VAL A 97 -7.23 -8.48 -2.76
N ALA A 98 -8.30 -8.27 -3.52
CA ALA A 98 -9.54 -7.65 -3.02
C ALA A 98 -10.10 -8.43 -1.83
N ASN A 99 -10.21 -9.75 -1.90
CA ASN A 99 -10.73 -10.58 -0.80
C ASN A 99 -9.89 -10.51 0.49
N TYR A 100 -8.60 -10.20 0.43
CA TYR A 100 -7.81 -9.93 1.64
C TYR A 100 -8.18 -8.57 2.24
N LEU A 101 -8.36 -7.56 1.39
CA LEU A 101 -8.62 -6.18 1.83
C LEU A 101 -10.08 -5.93 2.20
N LEU A 102 -11.03 -6.67 1.63
CA LEU A 102 -12.46 -6.42 1.86
C LEU A 102 -12.89 -6.84 3.28
N PRO A 103 -13.66 -5.99 3.99
CA PRO A 103 -14.00 -6.19 5.38
C PRO A 103 -14.95 -7.38 5.57
N LYS A 104 -14.61 -8.18 6.58
CA LYS A 104 -15.44 -9.26 7.13
C LYS A 104 -15.39 -9.18 8.65
N THR A 105 -16.48 -9.56 9.32
CA THR A 105 -16.43 -9.81 10.76
C THR A 105 -16.65 -11.27 11.06
N VAL A 106 -16.00 -11.74 12.11
CA VAL A 106 -16.41 -12.97 12.79
C VAL A 106 -17.06 -12.64 14.12
N THR A 107 -18.07 -13.41 14.49
CA THR A 107 -18.59 -13.43 15.85
C THR A 107 -18.05 -14.68 16.52
N TYR A 108 -17.27 -14.52 17.58
CA TYR A 108 -16.73 -15.63 18.35
C TYR A 108 -17.79 -16.21 19.28
N ALA A 109 -17.54 -17.41 19.82
CA ALA A 109 -18.48 -18.13 20.69
C ALA A 109 -18.83 -17.37 21.98
N ASP A 110 -17.95 -16.46 22.43
CA ASP A 110 -18.17 -15.58 23.59
C ASP A 110 -18.96 -14.31 23.25
N GLY A 111 -19.40 -14.15 21.99
CA GLY A 111 -20.12 -12.97 21.51
C GLY A 111 -19.23 -11.80 21.12
N SER A 112 -17.90 -11.90 21.26
CA SER A 112 -16.97 -10.87 20.79
C SER A 112 -16.90 -10.85 19.26
N HIS A 113 -16.57 -9.68 18.70
CA HIS A 113 -16.42 -9.51 17.25
C HIS A 113 -14.95 -9.32 16.87
N GLY A 114 -14.50 -10.11 15.90
CA GLY A 114 -13.22 -9.91 15.23
C GLY A 114 -13.41 -9.24 13.88
N HIS A 115 -12.48 -8.36 13.50
CA HIS A 115 -12.45 -7.73 12.17
C HIS A 115 -11.33 -8.34 11.32
N PHE A 116 -11.62 -8.57 10.05
CA PHE A 116 -10.62 -8.93 9.04
C PHE A 116 -10.78 -8.06 7.80
N GLY A 117 -9.67 -7.81 7.11
CA GLY A 117 -9.67 -6.83 6.03
C GLY A 117 -9.80 -5.41 6.55
N VAL A 118 -9.93 -4.46 5.64
CA VAL A 118 -9.94 -3.02 5.94
C VAL A 118 -11.38 -2.57 6.23
N PRO A 119 -11.71 -2.20 7.48
CA PRO A 119 -13.04 -1.67 7.81
C PRO A 119 -13.39 -0.47 6.92
N GLY A 120 -14.66 -0.34 6.53
CA GLY A 120 -15.13 0.75 5.67
C GLY A 120 -14.75 0.63 4.19
N LEU A 121 -13.97 -0.38 3.77
CA LEU A 121 -13.66 -0.61 2.36
C LEU A 121 -14.85 -1.27 1.63
N ARG A 122 -15.18 -0.77 0.45
CA ARG A 122 -16.29 -1.24 -0.39
C ARG A 122 -15.83 -1.53 -1.81
N VAL A 123 -16.54 -2.42 -2.48
CA VAL A 123 -16.44 -2.55 -3.93
C VAL A 123 -17.26 -1.44 -4.56
N GLU A 124 -16.60 -0.46 -5.17
CA GLU A 124 -17.25 0.65 -5.87
C GLU A 124 -17.79 0.17 -7.23
N ARG A 125 -16.94 -0.52 -8.00
CA ARG A 125 -17.30 -1.11 -9.29
C ARG A 125 -16.33 -2.21 -9.70
N VAL A 126 -16.75 -3.03 -10.65
CA VAL A 126 -15.91 -4.07 -11.27
C VAL A 126 -15.90 -3.84 -12.78
N THR A 127 -14.73 -3.90 -13.39
CA THR A 127 -14.56 -3.81 -14.84
C THR A 127 -13.96 -5.11 -15.39
N ALA A 128 -13.79 -5.19 -16.71
CA ALA A 128 -13.13 -6.32 -17.35
C ALA A 128 -11.67 -6.54 -16.93
N ARG A 129 -11.02 -5.56 -16.28
CA ARG A 129 -9.60 -5.64 -15.88
C ARG A 129 -9.32 -5.27 -14.45
N ALA A 130 -10.29 -4.76 -13.70
CA ALA A 130 -10.02 -4.28 -12.36
C ALA A 130 -11.20 -4.42 -11.41
N VAL A 131 -10.88 -4.52 -10.14
CA VAL A 131 -11.79 -4.31 -9.02
C VAL A 131 -11.47 -2.93 -8.45
N HIS A 132 -12.45 -2.03 -8.46
CA HIS A 132 -12.31 -0.69 -7.90
C HIS A 132 -12.89 -0.68 -6.49
N LEU A 133 -12.07 -0.23 -5.55
CA LEU A 133 -12.37 -0.19 -4.14
C LEU A 133 -12.40 1.25 -3.65
N LEU A 134 -13.33 1.55 -2.74
CA LEU A 134 -13.50 2.84 -2.09
C LEU A 134 -13.46 2.63 -0.59
N HIS A 135 -12.60 3.37 0.10
CA HIS A 135 -12.57 3.41 1.56
C HIS A 135 -13.48 4.54 2.03
N LEU A 136 -14.67 4.20 2.53
CA LEU A 136 -15.69 5.20 2.89
C LEU A 136 -15.20 6.26 3.89
N PRO A 137 -14.46 5.92 4.97
CA PRO A 137 -14.06 6.93 5.95
C PRO A 137 -13.12 8.00 5.40
N THR A 138 -12.19 7.62 4.51
CA THR A 138 -11.20 8.55 3.96
C THR A 138 -11.51 9.00 2.54
N GLN A 139 -12.53 8.42 1.88
CA GLN A 139 -12.82 8.59 0.45
C GLN A 139 -11.68 8.17 -0.50
N GLY A 140 -10.63 7.53 0.02
CA GLY A 140 -9.51 7.03 -0.78
C GLY A 140 -9.94 5.89 -1.69
N ARG A 141 -9.41 5.89 -2.92
CA ARG A 141 -9.72 4.89 -3.94
C ARG A 141 -8.53 4.00 -4.27
N LEU A 142 -8.82 2.75 -4.57
CA LEU A 142 -7.84 1.75 -5.00
C LEU A 142 -8.37 0.96 -6.20
N GLU A 143 -7.62 0.96 -7.29
CA GLU A 143 -7.83 0.08 -8.43
C GLU A 143 -6.88 -1.12 -8.31
N LEU A 144 -7.46 -2.30 -8.12
CA LEU A 144 -6.74 -3.57 -8.22
C LEU A 144 -6.90 -4.10 -9.64
N ARG A 145 -5.82 -4.02 -10.43
CA ARG A 145 -5.82 -4.35 -11.86
C ARG A 145 -5.16 -5.69 -12.12
N GLU A 146 -5.73 -6.51 -13.00
CA GLU A 146 -5.08 -7.71 -13.53
C GLU A 146 -4.40 -7.42 -14.87
N PHE A 147 -3.27 -8.09 -15.13
CA PHE A 147 -2.63 -8.10 -16.44
C PHE A 147 -3.54 -8.75 -17.51
N HIS A 148 -4.17 -9.87 -17.16
CA HIS A 148 -4.99 -10.66 -18.07
C HIS A 148 -6.33 -9.98 -18.33
N ARG A 149 -6.67 -9.83 -19.61
CA ARG A 149 -7.97 -9.27 -20.03
C ARG A 149 -9.03 -10.37 -19.96
N GLY A 150 -10.05 -10.17 -19.14
CA GLY A 150 -11.24 -11.01 -19.10
C GLY A 150 -12.48 -10.26 -19.60
N THR A 151 -13.65 -10.81 -19.29
CA THR A 151 -14.91 -10.07 -19.33
C THR A 151 -15.23 -9.56 -17.92
N GLU A 152 -16.03 -8.49 -17.82
CA GLU A 152 -16.53 -8.02 -16.52
C GLU A 152 -17.28 -9.13 -15.77
N ARG A 153 -18.06 -9.94 -16.50
CA ARG A 153 -18.76 -11.11 -15.95
C ARG A 153 -17.80 -12.09 -15.30
N LEU A 154 -16.68 -12.41 -15.95
CA LEU A 154 -15.66 -13.29 -15.40
C LEU A 154 -15.01 -12.69 -14.15
N MET A 155 -14.65 -11.41 -14.19
CA MET A 155 -14.06 -10.71 -13.04
C MET A 155 -15.00 -10.72 -11.82
N ARG A 156 -16.29 -10.41 -12.03
CA ARG A 156 -17.33 -10.49 -11.00
C ARG A 156 -17.52 -11.92 -10.47
N SER A 157 -17.43 -12.92 -11.35
CA SER A 157 -17.53 -14.33 -10.94
C SER A 157 -16.35 -14.75 -10.07
N ARG A 158 -15.13 -14.36 -10.45
CA ARG A 158 -13.91 -14.64 -9.67
C ARG A 158 -13.92 -13.92 -8.32
N LEU A 159 -14.34 -12.66 -8.29
CA LEU A 159 -14.50 -11.91 -7.05
C LEU A 159 -15.50 -12.60 -6.12
N ARG A 160 -16.68 -12.97 -6.61
CA ARG A 160 -17.68 -13.72 -5.83
C ARG A 160 -17.15 -15.05 -5.31
N TRP A 161 -16.40 -15.78 -6.14
CA TRP A 161 -15.80 -17.05 -5.73
C TRP A 161 -14.75 -16.87 -4.63
N GLU A 162 -13.86 -15.88 -4.75
CA GLU A 162 -12.86 -15.55 -3.74
C GLU A 162 -13.51 -15.06 -2.43
N THR A 163 -14.52 -14.20 -2.51
CA THR A 163 -15.17 -13.65 -1.31
C THR A 163 -16.10 -14.64 -0.60
N GLY A 164 -16.51 -15.71 -1.29
CA GLY A 164 -17.50 -16.68 -0.82
C GLY A 164 -18.94 -16.21 -1.08
N SER A 165 -19.85 -17.15 -1.33
CA SER A 165 -21.29 -16.91 -1.52
C SER A 165 -22.13 -17.21 -0.28
N GLY A 166 -21.55 -17.80 0.76
CA GLY A 166 -22.23 -18.13 2.00
C GLY A 166 -21.91 -17.12 3.09
N GLU A 167 -22.72 -16.08 3.20
CA GLU A 167 -22.78 -15.32 4.45
C GLU A 167 -23.35 -16.28 5.51
N THR A 168 -22.52 -16.67 6.48
CA THR A 168 -23.03 -17.28 7.71
C THR A 168 -23.23 -16.17 8.75
N PRO A 169 -24.09 -16.35 9.75
CA PRO A 169 -24.18 -15.40 10.88
C PRO A 169 -22.81 -15.14 11.53
N GLU A 170 -21.92 -16.12 11.44
CA GLU A 170 -20.54 -16.08 11.93
C GLU A 170 -19.55 -15.38 10.99
N ASN A 171 -19.91 -15.09 9.73
CA ASN A 171 -19.06 -14.42 8.74
C ASN A 171 -19.88 -13.48 7.87
N LEU A 172 -20.09 -12.25 8.36
CA LEU A 172 -20.82 -11.22 7.65
C LEU A 172 -19.90 -10.40 6.74
N ALA A 173 -20.32 -10.23 5.49
CA ALA A 173 -19.65 -9.36 4.53
C ALA A 173 -20.22 -7.93 4.62
N PHE A 174 -19.37 -6.95 4.95
CA PHE A 174 -19.80 -5.53 5.03
C PHE A 174 -19.57 -4.77 3.74
N TRP A 175 -18.76 -5.33 2.84
CA TRP A 175 -18.33 -4.62 1.64
C TRP A 175 -19.45 -4.32 0.63
N ASN A 176 -20.64 -4.90 0.81
CA ASN A 176 -21.85 -4.61 0.04
C ASN A 176 -22.77 -3.57 0.72
N LYS A 177 -22.51 -3.16 1.97
CA LYS A 177 -23.34 -2.20 2.69
C LYS A 177 -22.94 -0.77 2.31
N ALA A 178 -23.92 0.11 2.12
CA ALA A 178 -23.68 1.48 1.65
C ALA A 178 -22.94 2.37 2.66
N GLY A 179 -23.10 2.13 3.96
CA GLY A 179 -22.49 2.93 5.03
C GLY A 179 -21.44 2.16 5.82
N VAL A 180 -20.69 2.90 6.65
CA VAL A 180 -19.82 2.36 7.69
C VAL A 180 -20.72 1.88 8.84
N THR A 181 -20.47 0.68 9.34
CA THR A 181 -21.21 0.16 10.50
C THR A 181 -20.57 0.59 11.82
N PRO A 182 -21.31 0.61 12.94
CA PRO A 182 -20.72 0.98 14.24
C PRO A 182 -19.50 0.13 14.63
N ALA A 183 -19.50 -1.15 14.26
CA ALA A 183 -18.35 -2.03 14.47
C ALA A 183 -17.14 -1.58 13.64
N GLU A 184 -17.34 -1.19 12.38
CA GLU A 184 -16.27 -0.61 11.57
C GLU A 184 -15.80 0.73 12.16
N GLU A 185 -16.71 1.62 12.60
CA GLU A 185 -16.33 2.92 13.20
C GLU A 185 -15.38 2.80 14.40
N SER A 186 -15.47 1.69 15.16
CA SER A 186 -14.54 1.43 16.28
C SER A 186 -13.07 1.37 15.85
N ALA A 187 -12.80 1.10 14.57
CA ALA A 187 -11.47 1.04 13.99
C ALA A 187 -10.93 2.41 13.52
N ALA A 188 -11.68 3.51 13.74
CA ALA A 188 -11.30 4.87 13.35
C ALA A 188 -9.87 5.31 13.70
N PRO A 189 -9.29 4.93 14.86
CA PRO A 189 -7.92 5.30 15.18
C PRO A 189 -6.87 4.83 14.16
N HIS A 190 -7.15 3.78 13.37
CA HIS A 190 -6.20 3.23 12.39
C HIS A 190 -6.11 4.03 11.09
N TRP A 191 -7.15 4.77 10.70
CA TRP A 191 -7.13 5.63 9.50
C TRP A 191 -7.19 7.12 9.82
N ALA A 192 -7.21 7.48 11.11
CA ALA A 192 -7.11 8.86 11.54
C ALA A 192 -5.76 9.45 11.07
N PRO A 193 -5.75 10.63 10.41
CA PRO A 193 -4.52 11.28 10.04
C PRO A 193 -3.61 11.54 11.26
N THR A 194 -2.32 11.33 11.06
CA THR A 194 -1.25 11.58 12.04
C THR A 194 -0.18 12.45 11.38
N PRO A 195 0.77 13.04 12.14
CA PRO A 195 1.88 13.76 11.53
C PRO A 195 2.67 12.94 10.50
N CYS A 196 2.76 11.61 10.68
CA CYS A 196 3.49 10.71 9.78
C CYS A 196 2.65 10.15 8.62
N THR A 197 1.39 10.56 8.47
CA THR A 197 0.51 10.12 7.38
C THR A 197 1.08 10.46 5.99
N PRO A 198 1.57 11.69 5.70
CA PRO A 198 2.18 12.01 4.42
C PRO A 198 3.40 11.14 4.09
N LEU A 199 4.27 10.92 5.07
CA LEU A 199 5.49 10.13 4.87
C LEU A 199 5.16 8.65 4.59
N ARG A 200 4.21 8.06 5.32
CA ARG A 200 3.76 6.68 5.06
C ARG A 200 3.08 6.52 3.71
N SER A 201 2.22 7.47 3.34
CA SER A 201 1.62 7.53 2.01
C SER A 201 2.69 7.54 0.91
N ALA A 202 3.69 8.41 1.04
CA ALA A 202 4.78 8.54 0.08
C ALA A 202 5.68 7.28 0.02
N LEU A 203 5.93 6.62 1.15
CA LEU A 203 6.68 5.37 1.17
C LEU A 203 5.92 4.22 0.48
N LEU A 204 4.59 4.14 0.60
CA LEU A 204 3.79 3.09 -0.04
C LEU A 204 3.93 3.11 -1.57
N VAL A 205 3.78 4.27 -2.21
CA VAL A 205 3.88 4.39 -3.68
C VAL A 205 5.28 4.06 -4.22
N ARG A 206 6.27 3.94 -3.32
CA ARG A 206 7.67 3.56 -3.61
C ARG A 206 8.01 2.17 -3.05
N ALA A 207 7.00 1.36 -2.71
CA ALA A 207 7.17 0.05 -2.09
C ALA A 207 8.05 -0.91 -2.90
N SER A 208 8.11 -0.73 -4.22
CA SER A 208 8.97 -1.49 -5.14
C SER A 208 10.45 -1.45 -4.76
N ILE A 209 10.93 -0.37 -4.12
CA ILE A 209 12.31 -0.25 -3.61
C ILE A 209 12.66 -1.45 -2.73
N TRP A 210 11.69 -1.94 -1.96
CA TRP A 210 11.89 -3.06 -1.04
C TRP A 210 11.29 -4.37 -1.57
N TRP A 211 10.16 -4.32 -2.28
CA TRP A 211 9.46 -5.52 -2.73
C TRP A 211 10.03 -6.15 -4.00
N ASN A 212 10.95 -5.50 -4.72
CA ASN A 212 11.61 -6.14 -5.87
C ASN A 212 12.67 -7.18 -5.48
N HIS A 213 12.88 -7.42 -4.18
CA HIS A 213 13.90 -8.32 -3.65
C HIS A 213 13.26 -9.47 -2.89
N TRP A 214 13.39 -10.69 -3.41
CA TRP A 214 12.92 -11.90 -2.75
C TRP A 214 13.97 -12.43 -1.76
N PRO A 215 13.57 -12.91 -0.56
CA PRO A 215 12.23 -12.83 0.01
C PRO A 215 11.81 -11.40 0.42
N TYR A 216 10.51 -11.11 0.34
CA TYR A 216 9.91 -9.83 0.74
C TYR A 216 10.05 -9.61 2.26
N THR A 217 11.16 -8.97 2.65
CA THR A 217 11.59 -8.88 4.06
C THR A 217 11.31 -7.54 4.70
N ALA A 218 10.83 -6.55 3.95
CA ALA A 218 10.55 -5.24 4.48
C ALA A 218 9.33 -5.25 5.40
N GLU A 219 9.48 -4.69 6.58
CA GLU A 219 8.44 -4.60 7.60
C GLU A 219 8.64 -3.36 8.48
N ILE A 220 7.54 -2.78 8.98
CA ILE A 220 7.57 -1.72 9.97
C ILE A 220 7.59 -2.36 11.36
N VAL A 221 8.56 -1.96 12.18
CA VAL A 221 8.70 -2.39 13.57
C VAL A 221 8.76 -1.17 14.49
N PRO A 222 8.51 -1.33 15.80
CA PRO A 222 8.72 -0.25 16.75
C PRO A 222 10.12 0.35 16.61
N ALA A 223 10.18 1.68 16.57
CA ALA A 223 11.45 2.38 16.45
C ALA A 223 12.31 2.22 17.70
N ARG A 224 13.64 2.30 17.53
CA ARG A 224 14.57 2.39 18.66
C ARG A 224 14.64 3.81 19.21
N ARG A 225 14.44 4.82 18.37
CA ARG A 225 14.47 6.23 18.74
C ARG A 225 13.08 6.71 19.16
N SER A 226 12.99 7.49 20.23
CA SER A 226 11.73 8.02 20.74
C SER A 226 11.12 9.11 19.85
N ASN A 227 11.90 9.71 18.95
CA ASN A 227 11.47 10.79 18.07
C ASN A 227 11.04 10.32 16.67
N THR A 228 10.96 9.00 16.42
CA THR A 228 10.48 8.44 15.15
C THR A 228 9.20 7.63 15.39
N SER A 229 8.31 7.60 14.40
CA SER A 229 7.03 6.89 14.52
C SER A 229 7.16 5.37 14.34
N GLY A 230 8.29 4.90 13.82
CA GLY A 230 8.55 3.51 13.50
C GLY A 230 9.88 3.32 12.78
N CYS A 231 10.29 2.07 12.61
CA CYS A 231 11.49 1.68 11.87
C CYS A 231 11.09 0.75 10.72
N LEU A 232 11.28 1.21 9.48
CA LEU A 232 11.12 0.37 8.29
C LEU A 232 12.42 -0.43 8.11
N LYS A 233 12.32 -1.73 8.36
CA LYS A 233 13.45 -2.65 8.38
C LYS A 233 13.35 -3.65 7.24
N TRP A 234 14.46 -3.99 6.60
CA TRP A 234 14.54 -5.03 5.57
C TRP A 234 15.85 -5.83 5.65
N ARG A 235 15.90 -7.01 5.02
CA ARG A 235 17.10 -7.87 5.01
C ARG A 235 17.74 -7.97 3.62
N GLN A 236 16.92 -7.97 2.58
CA GLN A 236 17.36 -8.10 1.19
C GLN A 236 17.07 -6.84 0.39
N GLY A 237 17.96 -6.51 -0.55
CA GLY A 237 17.81 -5.37 -1.45
C GLY A 237 18.85 -4.27 -1.25
N PRO A 238 18.52 -2.99 -1.52
CA PRO A 238 19.46 -1.87 -1.47
C PRO A 238 19.95 -1.58 -0.04
N SER A 239 21.14 -0.98 0.07
CA SER A 239 21.65 -0.36 1.30
C SER A 239 20.81 0.85 1.70
N CYS A 240 20.92 1.30 2.96
CA CYS A 240 20.24 2.53 3.40
C CYS A 240 20.67 3.73 2.56
N VAL A 241 21.97 3.88 2.27
CA VAL A 241 22.50 4.96 1.41
C VAL A 241 21.85 4.95 0.01
N GLU A 242 21.68 3.78 -0.61
CA GLU A 242 21.01 3.68 -1.90
C GLU A 242 19.51 4.03 -1.81
N VAL A 243 18.83 3.59 -0.75
CA VAL A 243 17.42 3.95 -0.51
C VAL A 243 17.28 5.46 -0.32
N GLU A 244 18.16 6.08 0.44
CA GLU A 244 18.19 7.52 0.67
C GLU A 244 18.38 8.29 -0.64
N GLY A 245 19.40 7.93 -1.43
CA GLY A 245 19.63 8.56 -2.74
C GLY A 245 18.41 8.44 -3.67
N ARG A 246 17.69 7.31 -3.62
CA ARG A 246 16.43 7.13 -4.37
C ARG A 246 15.32 8.04 -3.83
N LEU A 247 15.16 8.14 -2.52
CA LEU A 247 14.04 8.87 -1.91
C LEU A 247 14.26 10.39 -1.83
N VAL A 248 15.51 10.87 -1.89
CA VAL A 248 15.84 12.31 -1.80
C VAL A 248 16.24 12.89 -3.16
N ASP A 249 17.11 12.20 -3.90
CA ASP A 249 17.86 12.80 -5.02
C ASP A 249 17.54 12.21 -6.40
N SER A 250 16.44 11.45 -6.54
CA SER A 250 16.06 10.82 -7.81
C SER A 250 14.77 11.38 -8.43
N ASP A 251 14.40 10.88 -9.62
CA ASP A 251 13.11 11.19 -10.26
C ASP A 251 11.90 10.57 -9.54
N ILE A 252 12.12 9.67 -8.57
CA ILE A 252 11.08 9.13 -7.69
C ILE A 252 11.17 9.70 -6.26
N ARG A 253 11.90 10.80 -6.05
CA ARG A 253 12.05 11.39 -4.70
C ARG A 253 10.70 11.71 -4.03
N ILE A 254 10.68 11.72 -2.71
CA ILE A 254 9.56 12.21 -1.90
C ILE A 254 9.67 13.73 -1.81
N THR A 255 8.61 14.46 -2.15
CA THR A 255 8.64 15.92 -2.15
C THR A 255 8.80 16.46 -0.74
N GLY A 256 9.84 17.27 -0.50
CA GLY A 256 10.10 17.90 0.80
C GLY A 256 10.72 16.97 1.86
N VAL A 257 11.09 15.75 1.49
CA VAL A 257 11.79 14.84 2.42
C VAL A 257 13.21 15.32 2.65
N ALA A 258 13.68 15.19 3.88
CA ALA A 258 15.07 15.36 4.26
C ALA A 258 15.55 14.09 4.97
N ASN A 259 16.86 13.89 4.98
CA ASN A 259 17.48 12.73 5.59
C ASN A 259 18.54 13.16 6.62
N VAL A 260 18.57 12.45 7.74
CA VAL A 260 19.60 12.54 8.76
C VAL A 260 20.28 11.18 8.89
N SER A 261 21.38 11.01 8.14
CA SER A 261 22.25 9.84 8.23
C SER A 261 23.38 10.07 9.23
N SER A 262 23.73 9.04 9.99
CA SER A 262 24.93 9.07 10.83
C SER A 262 26.08 8.42 10.07
N ALA A 263 27.21 9.13 9.94
CA ALA A 263 28.42 8.58 9.33
C ALA A 263 28.91 7.29 10.03
N ASP A 264 28.56 7.12 11.31
CA ASP A 264 29.00 5.99 12.13
C ASP A 264 28.10 4.73 11.99
N ARG A 265 26.94 4.84 11.33
CA ARG A 265 25.97 3.74 11.17
C ARG A 265 25.37 3.74 9.77
N PRO A 266 26.11 3.27 8.75
CA PRO A 266 25.65 3.29 7.35
C PRO A 266 24.41 2.43 7.09
N ASP A 267 24.07 1.50 8.00
CA ASP A 267 22.90 0.64 7.91
C ASP A 267 21.65 1.22 8.58
N VAL A 268 21.72 2.46 9.10
CA VAL A 268 20.60 3.13 9.74
C VAL A 268 20.54 4.60 9.34
N SER A 269 19.37 5.05 8.89
CA SER A 269 19.10 6.45 8.61
C SER A 269 17.72 6.88 9.08
N VAL A 270 17.46 8.18 9.04
CA VAL A 270 16.17 8.74 9.44
C VAL A 270 15.67 9.64 8.33
N LEU A 271 14.56 9.25 7.73
CA LEU A 271 13.80 10.11 6.84
C LEU A 271 12.89 11.01 7.64
N THR A 272 12.84 12.27 7.24
CA THR A 272 12.01 13.29 7.87
C THR A 272 11.18 14.03 6.83
N LEU A 273 9.94 14.35 7.17
CA LEU A 273 9.03 15.15 6.35
C LEU A 273 8.22 16.05 7.28
N GLY A 274 8.54 17.34 7.29
CA GLY A 274 8.02 18.25 8.31
C GLY A 274 8.42 17.79 9.72
N SER A 275 7.44 17.57 10.60
CA SER A 275 7.68 17.05 11.95
C SER A 275 7.66 15.52 12.05
N ALA A 276 7.40 14.80 10.95
CA ALA A 276 7.37 13.35 10.93
C ALA A 276 8.76 12.77 10.71
N ALA A 277 9.03 11.61 11.31
CA ALA A 277 10.26 10.89 11.11
C ALA A 277 10.06 9.36 11.13
N VAL A 278 10.71 8.66 10.21
CA VAL A 278 10.76 7.20 10.12
C VAL A 278 12.22 6.75 10.07
N GLU A 279 12.58 5.81 10.92
CA GLU A 279 13.89 5.17 10.88
C GLU A 279 13.92 4.16 9.72
N LEU A 280 15.02 4.12 8.98
CA LEU A 280 15.30 3.10 7.98
C LEU A 280 16.42 2.22 8.52
N ALA A 281 16.29 0.90 8.43
CA ALA A 281 17.34 0.00 8.87
C ALA A 281 17.48 -1.23 7.95
N ARG A 282 18.68 -1.41 7.39
CA ARG A 282 19.03 -2.68 6.74
C ARG A 282 19.64 -3.63 7.76
N CYS A 283 19.12 -4.85 7.84
CA CYS A 283 19.69 -5.87 8.70
C CYS A 283 20.66 -6.74 7.91
N SER A 284 21.90 -6.79 8.38
CA SER A 284 22.87 -7.81 8.00
C SER A 284 22.36 -9.19 8.44
N SER A 285 22.30 -10.13 7.49
CA SER A 285 22.06 -11.56 7.75
C SER A 285 23.17 -12.19 8.56
#